data_AF-A0A1T0AW23-F1
#
_entry.id   AF-A0A1T0AW23-F1
#
_cell.length_a   1.000
_cell.length_b   1.000
_cell.length_c   1.000
_cell.angle_alpha   90.00
_cell.angle_beta   90.00
_cell.angle_gamma   90.00
#
_symmetry.space_group_name_H-M   'P 1'
#
loop_
_entity.id
_entity.type
_entity.pdbx_description
1 polymer ?
#
loop_
_entity_poly.entity_id
_entity_poly.type
_entity_poly.pdbx_seq_one_letter_code
_entity_poly.pdbx_strand_id
1 'polypeptide(L)'
;MLARSKSLTIVSVTGHQDYAQSSSYAVQRSYLELRERIENLRCLLVSPERPQDCPDYIQHIPCKPFGYLEYSLFMIYSLGQLIDSDYCLIVQNDGWVVDGSKWRDEFFNYDYIGGPILNLLEFKEGRFFQRLHFSEWEKYWQDMPAHLVEYQNGGFCLRSRKLLNAPRELGLNLEIAPPLSISPDGVASFKWENDGIHLEDFWLCGYKRVELENYGIRFAPQKLAGYFATDRTYYQFKHGIPLNEVMGGHFGTDIILNGVNDIYMKNPLIFINYTSMINSEFFQRFFRLGYNIQISNEHLNYLKSRG
;
A
#
# COMPACT_ATOMS: atom_id res chain seq x y z
N MET A 1 9.52 14.17 31.63
CA MET A 1 8.28 14.33 30.85
C MET A 1 8.13 13.04 30.05
N LEU A 2 7.17 12.17 30.40
CA LEU A 2 6.96 10.91 29.66
C LEU A 2 6.62 11.26 28.21
N ALA A 3 7.29 10.64 27.24
CA ALA A 3 6.98 10.86 25.83
C ALA A 3 5.51 10.51 25.57
N ARG A 4 4.75 11.43 24.98
CA ARG A 4 3.35 11.19 24.62
C ARG A 4 3.28 10.04 23.61
N SER A 5 2.41 9.06 23.87
CA SER A 5 2.07 7.98 22.94
C SER A 5 1.58 8.54 21.60
N LYS A 6 2.13 8.03 20.49
CA LYS A 6 1.76 8.48 19.13
C LYS A 6 0.35 8.03 18.79
N SER A 7 -0.41 8.89 18.13
CA SER A 7 -1.74 8.59 17.63
C SER A 7 -1.72 8.14 16.17
N LEU A 8 -2.65 7.24 15.81
CA LEU A 8 -2.73 6.64 14.48
C LEU A 8 -4.18 6.61 13.98
N THR A 9 -4.38 6.96 12.72
CA THR A 9 -5.65 6.70 12.01
C THR A 9 -5.42 5.64 10.94
N ILE A 10 -6.11 4.51 11.02
CA ILE A 10 -6.17 3.54 9.92
C ILE A 10 -7.20 4.06 8.92
N VAL A 11 -6.78 4.27 7.68
CA VAL A 11 -7.60 4.91 6.65
C VAL A 11 -7.62 4.12 5.35
N SER A 12 -8.80 3.98 4.76
CA SER A 12 -8.96 3.56 3.37
C SER A 12 -9.69 4.62 2.57
N VAL A 13 -9.25 4.86 1.33
CA VAL A 13 -9.85 5.82 0.40
C VAL A 13 -10.09 5.09 -0.92
N THR A 14 -11.31 5.15 -1.44
CA THR A 14 -11.64 4.65 -2.78
C THR A 14 -12.69 5.53 -3.44
N GLY A 15 -12.53 5.82 -4.73
CA GLY A 15 -13.57 6.42 -5.57
C GLY A 15 -14.45 5.39 -6.27
N HIS A 16 -14.10 4.10 -6.19
CA HIS A 16 -14.85 2.99 -6.78
C HIS A 16 -15.67 2.28 -5.70
N GLN A 17 -16.99 2.26 -5.88
CA GLN A 17 -17.89 1.66 -4.88
C GLN A 17 -17.69 0.15 -4.73
N ASP A 18 -17.30 -0.53 -5.82
CA ASP A 18 -17.00 -1.97 -5.80
C ASP A 18 -15.85 -2.34 -4.87
N TYR A 19 -14.99 -1.39 -4.50
CA TYR A 19 -13.89 -1.61 -3.56
C TYR A 19 -14.26 -1.23 -2.12
N ALA A 20 -15.38 -0.55 -1.90
CA ALA A 20 -15.69 0.02 -0.59
C ALA A 20 -15.87 -1.05 0.50
N GLN A 21 -16.51 -2.18 0.18
CA GLN A 21 -16.72 -3.27 1.15
C GLN A 21 -15.42 -3.97 1.55
N SER A 22 -14.54 -4.28 0.59
CA SER A 22 -13.24 -4.89 0.86
C SER A 22 -12.28 -3.90 1.55
N SER A 23 -12.32 -2.61 1.20
CA SER A 23 -11.66 -1.52 1.95
C SER A 23 -12.11 -1.46 3.41
N SER A 24 -13.42 -1.60 3.68
CA SER A 24 -13.93 -1.69 5.05
C SER A 24 -13.33 -2.89 5.78
N TYR A 25 -13.26 -4.07 5.17
CA TYR A 25 -12.62 -5.23 5.78
C TYR A 25 -11.12 -5.03 6.05
N ALA A 26 -10.39 -4.36 5.15
CA ALA A 26 -8.98 -4.03 5.35
C ALA A 26 -8.76 -3.11 6.56
N VAL A 27 -9.62 -2.10 6.74
CA VAL A 27 -9.61 -1.23 7.95
C VAL A 27 -9.96 -2.03 9.20
N GLN A 28 -11.02 -2.85 9.17
CA GLN A 28 -11.45 -3.66 10.31
C GLN A 28 -10.36 -4.65 10.75
N ARG A 29 -9.80 -5.42 9.80
CA ARG A 29 -8.73 -6.37 10.08
C ARG A 29 -7.52 -5.68 10.69
N SER A 30 -7.13 -4.53 10.12
CA SER A 30 -6.00 -3.76 10.63
C SER A 30 -6.25 -3.15 12.00
N TYR A 31 -7.49 -2.72 12.27
CA TYR A 31 -7.90 -2.25 13.60
C TYR A 31 -7.79 -3.35 14.65
N LEU A 32 -8.31 -4.54 14.37
CA LEU A 32 -8.25 -5.67 15.31
C LEU A 32 -6.81 -6.06 15.65
N GLU A 33 -5.90 -6.01 14.68
CA GLU A 33 -4.48 -6.33 14.88
C GLU A 33 -3.72 -5.26 15.69
N LEU A 34 -4.16 -4.00 15.65
CA LEU A 34 -3.42 -2.88 16.24
C LEU A 34 -4.07 -2.27 17.50
N ARG A 35 -5.35 -2.52 17.77
CA ARG A 35 -6.09 -1.82 18.84
C ARG A 35 -5.56 -2.06 20.26
N GLU A 36 -4.90 -3.20 20.51
CA GLU A 36 -4.27 -3.50 21.81
C GLU A 36 -2.81 -3.01 21.90
N ARG A 37 -2.29 -2.41 20.81
CA ARG A 37 -0.90 -1.99 20.65
C ARG A 37 -0.77 -0.48 20.53
N ILE A 38 -1.73 0.14 19.87
CA ILE A 38 -1.79 1.58 19.66
C ILE A 38 -2.94 2.14 20.48
N GLU A 39 -2.61 2.86 21.55
CA GLU A 39 -3.58 3.43 22.50
C GLU A 39 -4.56 4.40 21.83
N ASN A 40 -4.05 5.29 20.97
CA ASN A 40 -4.82 6.34 20.32
C ASN A 40 -5.10 5.99 18.85
N LEU A 41 -5.94 4.97 18.64
CA LEU A 41 -6.28 4.44 17.32
C LEU A 41 -7.65 4.92 16.85
N ARG A 42 -7.73 5.40 15.60
CA ARG A 42 -8.98 5.78 14.92
C ARG A 42 -9.10 5.04 13.59
N CYS A 43 -10.33 4.95 13.07
CA CYS A 43 -10.59 4.33 11.78
C CYS A 43 -11.42 5.24 10.88
N LEU A 44 -11.00 5.36 9.62
CA LEU A 44 -11.65 6.19 8.60
C LEU A 44 -11.81 5.42 7.30
N LEU A 45 -12.99 5.52 6.70
CA LEU A 45 -13.27 5.08 5.34
C LEU A 45 -13.80 6.26 4.52
N VAL A 46 -13.16 6.53 3.38
CA VAL A 46 -13.66 7.46 2.36
C VAL A 46 -14.09 6.65 1.15
N SER A 47 -15.38 6.66 0.84
CA SER A 47 -15.96 5.93 -0.30
C SER A 47 -17.24 6.60 -0.78
N PRO A 48 -17.72 6.35 -2.02
CA PRO A 48 -18.96 6.96 -2.51
C PRO A 48 -20.16 6.72 -1.59
N GLU A 49 -20.35 5.48 -1.15
CA GLU A 49 -21.40 5.08 -0.22
C GLU A 49 -20.81 4.24 0.91
N ARG A 50 -21.47 4.27 2.08
CA ARG A 50 -21.08 3.46 3.24
C ARG A 50 -21.38 1.98 2.94
N PRO A 51 -20.40 1.07 3.04
CA PRO A 51 -20.66 -0.36 2.86
C PRO A 51 -21.59 -0.92 3.93
N GLN A 52 -22.37 -1.95 3.57
CA GLN A 52 -23.36 -2.55 4.46
C GLN A 52 -22.72 -3.11 5.74
N ASP A 53 -21.58 -3.80 5.62
CA ASP A 53 -20.91 -4.42 6.77
C ASP A 53 -19.81 -3.52 7.36
N CYS A 54 -19.98 -2.19 7.26
CA CYS A 54 -19.06 -1.22 7.85
C CYS A 54 -19.46 -0.92 9.31
N PRO A 55 -18.65 -1.29 10.32
CA PRO A 55 -18.99 -1.08 11.73
C PRO A 55 -18.92 0.40 12.13
N ASP A 56 -19.68 0.76 13.16
CA ASP A 56 -19.88 2.15 13.61
C ASP A 56 -18.59 2.84 14.07
N TYR A 57 -17.61 2.09 14.57
CA TYR A 57 -16.32 2.64 14.98
C TYR A 57 -15.46 3.10 13.79
N ILE A 58 -15.81 2.72 12.56
CA ILE A 58 -15.21 3.26 11.35
C ILE A 58 -16.04 4.47 10.91
N GLN A 59 -15.45 5.65 11.09
CA GLN A 59 -16.02 6.88 10.55
C GLN A 59 -16.06 6.75 9.02
N HIS A 60 -17.22 6.99 8.42
CA HIS A 60 -17.36 7.07 6.96
C HIS A 60 -17.51 8.53 6.53
N ILE A 61 -16.77 8.91 5.50
CA ILE A 61 -16.93 10.19 4.81
C ILE A 61 -17.29 9.89 3.36
N PRO A 62 -18.49 10.29 2.88
CA PRO A 62 -18.86 10.09 1.49
C PRO A 62 -18.02 10.97 0.56
N CYS A 63 -17.62 10.42 -0.59
CA CYS A 63 -16.97 11.17 -1.66
C CYS A 63 -17.76 11.05 -2.97
N LYS A 64 -17.42 11.88 -3.97
CA LYS A 64 -17.89 11.59 -5.34
C LYS A 64 -17.09 10.41 -5.91
N PRO A 65 -17.67 9.60 -6.83
CA PRO A 65 -16.90 8.59 -7.54
C PRO A 65 -15.73 9.21 -8.30
N PHE A 66 -14.59 8.55 -8.30
CA PHE A 66 -13.38 9.03 -8.96
C PHE A 66 -12.41 7.89 -9.30
N GLY A 67 -11.50 8.14 -10.26
CA GLY A 67 -10.51 7.17 -10.73
C GLY A 67 -9.14 7.32 -10.07
N TYR A 68 -8.14 6.67 -10.65
CA TYR A 68 -6.78 6.63 -10.10
C TYR A 68 -6.10 8.01 -10.03
N LEU A 69 -6.31 8.89 -11.02
CA LEU A 69 -5.68 10.22 -11.00
C LEU A 69 -6.22 11.06 -9.83
N GLU A 70 -7.54 11.09 -9.66
CA GLU A 70 -8.17 11.79 -8.55
C GLU A 70 -7.83 11.15 -7.21
N TYR A 71 -7.66 9.82 -7.15
CA TYR A 71 -7.13 9.15 -5.97
C TYR A 71 -5.77 9.74 -5.59
N SER A 72 -4.81 9.79 -6.52
CA SER A 72 -3.48 10.35 -6.20
C SER A 72 -3.55 11.83 -5.78
N LEU A 73 -4.37 12.65 -6.44
CA LEU A 73 -4.63 14.04 -6.01
C LEU A 73 -5.23 14.12 -4.61
N PHE A 74 -6.17 13.24 -4.28
CA PHE A 74 -6.78 13.16 -2.95
C PHE A 74 -5.73 12.79 -1.90
N MET A 75 -4.90 11.79 -2.17
CA MET A 75 -3.87 11.32 -1.25
C MET A 75 -2.76 12.36 -1.02
N ILE A 76 -2.40 13.14 -2.04
CA ILE A 76 -1.36 14.18 -1.96
C ILE A 76 -1.88 15.44 -1.27
N TYR A 77 -3.10 15.89 -1.60
CA TYR A 77 -3.56 17.23 -1.22
C TYR A 77 -4.76 17.25 -0.25
N SER A 78 -5.52 16.17 -0.13
CA SER A 78 -6.79 16.21 0.61
C SER A 78 -6.75 15.38 1.89
N LEU A 79 -6.07 14.22 1.88
CA LEU A 79 -6.04 13.32 3.03
C LEU A 79 -5.58 14.01 4.32
N GLY A 80 -4.56 14.86 4.27
CA GLY A 80 -4.05 15.57 5.45
C GLY A 80 -5.09 16.44 6.17
N GLN A 81 -6.13 16.89 5.47
CA GLN A 81 -7.23 17.66 6.05
C GLN A 81 -8.25 16.79 6.83
N LEU A 82 -8.18 15.48 6.67
CA LEU A 82 -9.05 14.51 7.35
C LEU A 82 -8.35 13.77 8.50
N ILE A 83 -7.03 13.97 8.67
CA ILE A 83 -6.21 13.23 9.63
C ILE A 83 -5.74 14.15 10.76
N ASP A 84 -6.30 13.91 11.95
CA ASP A 84 -5.93 14.62 13.18
C ASP A 84 -4.83 13.92 13.99
N SER A 85 -4.57 12.64 13.71
CA SER A 85 -3.55 11.84 14.39
C SER A 85 -2.13 12.21 13.93
N ASP A 86 -1.13 11.81 14.72
CA ASP A 86 0.29 12.03 14.38
C ASP A 86 0.67 11.30 13.08
N TYR A 87 0.05 10.14 12.84
CA TYR A 87 0.24 9.30 11.66
C TYR A 87 -1.08 8.79 11.10
N CYS A 88 -1.10 8.39 9.83
CA CYS A 88 -2.11 7.50 9.29
C CYS A 88 -1.48 6.25 8.68
N LEU A 89 -2.14 5.10 8.86
CA LEU A 89 -1.85 3.86 8.14
C LEU A 89 -2.88 3.72 7.01
N ILE A 90 -2.42 3.89 5.78
CA ILE A 90 -3.23 3.71 4.58
C ILE A 90 -3.33 2.21 4.28
N VAL A 91 -4.56 1.75 4.10
CA VAL A 91 -4.90 0.36 3.76
C VAL A 91 -5.86 0.37 2.57
N GLN A 92 -5.39 0.00 1.38
CA GLN A 92 -6.27 -0.20 0.22
C GLN A 92 -7.08 -1.50 0.36
N ASN A 93 -8.03 -1.75 -0.56
CA ASN A 93 -8.87 -2.94 -0.54
C ASN A 93 -8.10 -4.27 -0.66
N ASP A 94 -6.87 -4.20 -1.17
CA ASP A 94 -5.90 -5.29 -1.34
C ASP A 94 -4.65 -5.12 -0.46
N GLY A 95 -4.70 -4.25 0.57
CA GLY A 95 -3.59 -4.09 1.52
C GLY A 95 -4.05 -3.95 2.97
N TRP A 96 -3.51 -4.76 3.88
CA TRP A 96 -3.90 -4.76 5.29
C TRP A 96 -2.79 -5.26 6.23
N VAL A 97 -2.97 -5.01 7.53
CA VAL A 97 -2.12 -5.59 8.58
C VAL A 97 -2.43 -7.08 8.70
N VAL A 98 -1.44 -7.92 8.40
CA VAL A 98 -1.62 -9.37 8.45
C VAL A 98 -1.43 -9.89 9.87
N ASP A 99 -0.39 -9.42 10.55
CA ASP A 99 0.01 -9.78 11.91
C ASP A 99 0.52 -8.54 12.67
N GLY A 100 -0.32 -7.97 13.51
CA GLY A 100 -0.01 -6.80 14.32
C GLY A 100 1.03 -7.07 15.41
N SER A 101 1.29 -8.34 15.76
CA SER A 101 2.39 -8.68 16.68
C SER A 101 3.77 -8.35 16.15
N LYS A 102 3.88 -8.12 14.83
CA LYS A 102 5.09 -7.67 14.14
C LYS A 102 5.18 -6.17 13.98
N TRP A 103 4.25 -5.41 14.57
CA TRP A 103 4.38 -3.95 14.67
C TRP A 103 5.69 -3.59 15.37
N ARG A 104 6.37 -2.55 14.87
CA ARG A 104 7.58 -2.01 15.47
C ARG A 104 7.41 -0.51 15.68
N ASP A 105 7.64 -0.03 16.89
CA ASP A 105 7.54 1.40 17.20
C ASP A 105 8.53 2.25 16.39
N GLU A 106 9.62 1.64 15.90
CA GLU A 106 10.57 2.29 14.99
C GLU A 106 9.94 2.76 13.67
N PHE A 107 8.79 2.22 13.27
CA PHE A 107 8.04 2.71 12.11
C PHE A 107 7.65 4.19 12.28
N PHE A 108 7.37 4.65 13.51
CA PHE A 108 7.08 6.05 13.81
C PHE A 108 8.31 6.97 13.73
N ASN A 109 9.52 6.47 13.47
CA ASN A 109 10.69 7.33 13.28
C ASN A 109 10.78 7.95 11.88
N TYR A 110 9.87 7.56 10.98
CA TYR A 110 9.84 7.95 9.58
C TYR A 110 8.50 8.59 9.22
N ASP A 111 8.54 9.51 8.26
CA ASP A 111 7.37 10.20 7.73
C ASP A 111 6.67 9.41 6.63
N TYR A 112 7.37 8.45 6.00
CA TYR A 112 6.82 7.51 5.03
C TYR A 112 7.48 6.13 5.20
N ILE A 113 6.66 5.09 5.31
CA ILE A 113 7.09 3.70 5.13
C ILE A 113 6.00 2.92 4.39
N GLY A 114 6.36 2.28 3.28
CA GLY A 114 5.47 1.42 2.49
C GLY A 114 6.19 0.13 2.10
N GLY A 115 5.47 -0.81 1.48
CA GLY A 115 6.09 -2.05 1.01
C GLY A 115 7.18 -1.80 -0.05
N PRO A 116 8.31 -2.52 -0.03
CA PRO A 116 9.34 -2.38 -1.06
C PRO A 116 8.77 -2.72 -2.44
N ILE A 117 8.96 -1.83 -3.41
CA ILE A 117 8.70 -2.13 -4.82
C ILE A 117 10.03 -2.45 -5.49
N LEU A 118 10.06 -3.54 -6.27
CA LEU A 118 11.24 -4.02 -6.97
C LEU A 118 11.53 -3.23 -8.25
N ASN A 119 11.44 -1.90 -8.18
CA ASN A 119 11.75 -0.96 -9.24
C ASN A 119 12.65 0.13 -8.64
N LEU A 120 13.48 0.77 -9.46
CA LEU A 120 14.38 1.84 -9.03
C LEU A 120 13.96 3.18 -9.64
N LEU A 121 14.38 4.25 -8.97
CA LEU A 121 14.34 5.61 -9.47
C LEU A 121 15.78 6.07 -9.69
N GLU A 122 16.08 6.49 -10.91
CA GLU A 122 17.37 7.06 -11.24
C GLU A 122 17.32 8.58 -11.07
N PHE A 123 18.34 9.13 -10.41
CA PHE A 123 18.52 10.57 -10.22
C PHE A 123 19.78 11.04 -10.97
N LYS A 124 19.67 12.17 -11.66
CA LYS A 124 20.80 12.87 -12.28
C LYS A 124 20.84 14.29 -11.78
N GLU A 125 22.00 14.71 -11.28
CA GLU A 125 22.22 16.07 -10.75
C GLU A 125 21.17 16.47 -9.69
N GLY A 126 20.78 15.52 -8.83
CA GLY A 126 19.79 15.75 -7.77
C GLY A 126 18.34 15.86 -8.25
N ARG A 127 18.04 15.44 -9.48
CA ARG A 127 16.67 15.43 -10.03
C ARG A 127 16.30 14.03 -10.50
N PHE A 128 15.02 13.69 -10.34
CA PHE A 128 14.47 12.47 -10.92
C PHE A 128 14.71 12.46 -12.45
N PHE A 129 15.24 11.34 -12.95
CA PHE A 129 15.54 11.12 -14.36
C PHE A 129 14.62 10.09 -14.99
N GLN A 130 14.60 8.86 -14.48
CA GLN A 130 13.73 7.80 -15.00
C GLN A 130 13.42 6.72 -13.96
N ARG A 131 12.38 5.93 -14.22
CA ARG A 131 12.06 4.71 -13.48
C ARG A 131 12.74 3.54 -14.18
N LEU A 132 13.32 2.65 -13.40
CA LEU A 132 13.91 1.39 -13.87
C LEU A 132 13.13 0.22 -13.28
N HIS A 133 12.96 -0.83 -14.06
CA HIS A 133 12.13 -1.97 -13.67
C HIS A 133 12.95 -3.06 -12.94
N PHE A 134 12.26 -4.14 -12.56
CA PHE A 134 12.79 -5.32 -11.88
C PHE A 134 14.16 -5.80 -12.35
N SER A 135 14.43 -5.82 -13.66
CA SER A 135 15.70 -6.30 -14.20
C SER A 135 16.89 -5.45 -13.74
N GLU A 136 16.70 -4.14 -13.54
CA GLU A 136 17.76 -3.28 -13.01
C GLU A 136 17.85 -3.42 -11.50
N TRP A 137 16.72 -3.50 -10.80
CA TRP A 137 16.72 -3.78 -9.37
C TRP A 137 17.52 -5.05 -9.03
N GLU A 138 17.32 -6.13 -9.79
CA GLU A 138 18.01 -7.41 -9.57
C GLU A 138 19.53 -7.33 -9.78
N LYS A 139 20.03 -6.38 -10.59
CA LYS A 139 21.47 -6.17 -10.75
C LYS A 139 22.10 -5.45 -9.56
N TYR A 140 21.36 -4.54 -8.92
CA TYR A 140 21.93 -3.58 -7.98
C TYR A 140 21.51 -3.78 -6.51
N TRP A 141 20.55 -4.66 -6.20
CA TRP A 141 19.99 -4.79 -4.84
C TRP A 141 21.01 -5.06 -3.71
N GLN A 142 22.18 -5.63 -4.03
CA GLN A 142 23.25 -5.87 -3.04
C GLN A 142 24.14 -4.66 -2.79
N ASP A 143 24.35 -3.84 -3.83
CA ASP A 143 25.24 -2.68 -3.82
C ASP A 143 24.59 -1.56 -4.64
N MET A 144 23.69 -0.83 -3.99
CA MET A 144 22.85 0.19 -4.62
C MET A 144 23.70 1.43 -4.94
N PRO A 145 23.87 1.80 -6.23
CA PRO A 145 24.55 3.03 -6.59
C PRO A 145 23.86 4.26 -5.99
N ALA A 146 24.62 5.27 -5.57
CA ALA A 146 24.07 6.46 -4.91
C ALA A 146 23.05 7.27 -5.74
N HIS A 147 23.06 7.11 -7.06
CA HIS A 147 22.13 7.76 -7.98
C HIS A 147 20.84 6.94 -8.20
N LEU A 148 20.73 5.74 -7.61
CA LEU A 148 19.55 4.89 -7.66
C LEU A 148 18.88 4.85 -6.29
N VAL A 149 17.56 5.00 -6.30
CA VAL A 149 16.74 4.95 -5.09
C VAL A 149 15.63 3.94 -5.30
N GLU A 150 15.52 3.00 -4.37
CA GLU A 150 14.32 2.17 -4.24
C GLU A 150 13.21 3.01 -3.60
N TYR A 151 12.02 2.99 -4.19
CA TYR A 151 10.83 3.63 -3.61
C TYR A 151 9.84 2.57 -3.11
N GLN A 152 8.82 3.03 -2.38
CA GLN A 152 7.94 2.18 -1.58
C GLN A 152 6.48 2.43 -1.95
N ASN A 153 5.70 1.34 -1.94
CA ASN A 153 4.30 1.29 -2.36
C ASN A 153 3.38 2.15 -1.47
N GLY A 154 2.42 2.83 -2.09
CA GLY A 154 1.44 3.69 -1.42
C GLY A 154 0.14 3.03 -0.95
N GLY A 155 -0.18 1.83 -1.43
CA GLY A 155 -1.42 1.10 -1.16
C GLY A 155 -1.47 0.39 0.21
N PHE A 156 -0.31 0.13 0.80
CA PHE A 156 -0.18 -0.18 2.23
C PHE A 156 1.02 0.58 2.78
N CYS A 157 0.79 1.75 3.37
CA CYS A 157 1.85 2.63 3.85
C CYS A 157 1.45 3.43 5.10
N LEU A 158 2.43 3.74 5.94
CA LEU A 158 2.31 4.69 7.04
C LEU A 158 2.80 6.05 6.55
N ARG A 159 2.05 7.11 6.84
CA ARG A 159 2.44 8.50 6.58
C ARG A 159 2.30 9.34 7.84
N SER A 160 3.27 10.20 8.11
CA SER A 160 3.12 11.20 9.18
C SER A 160 2.20 12.33 8.73
N ARG A 161 1.56 12.98 9.70
CA ARG A 161 0.79 14.20 9.44
C ARG A 161 1.66 15.33 8.87
N LYS A 162 2.96 15.35 9.21
CA LYS A 162 3.92 16.28 8.59
C LYS A 162 3.99 16.05 7.08
N LEU A 163 4.14 14.81 6.63
CA LEU A 163 4.18 14.50 5.19
C LEU A 163 2.83 14.80 4.50
N LEU A 164 1.71 14.48 5.13
CA LEU A 164 0.39 14.71 4.55
C LEU A 164 0.11 16.19 4.23
N ASN A 165 0.72 17.12 4.99
CA ASN A 165 0.54 18.55 4.80
C ASN A 165 1.64 19.20 3.93
N ALA A 166 2.84 18.58 3.87
CA ALA A 166 4.01 19.14 3.21
C ALA A 166 3.77 19.57 1.75
N PRO A 167 3.07 18.81 0.87
CA PRO A 167 2.82 19.25 -0.50
C PRO A 167 2.12 20.61 -0.59
N ARG A 168 1.15 20.88 0.28
CA ARG A 168 0.45 22.17 0.32
C ARG A 168 1.30 23.28 0.93
N GLU A 169 1.95 22.99 2.06
CA GLU A 169 2.79 23.96 2.78
C GLU A 169 3.95 24.47 1.91
N LEU A 170 4.49 23.60 1.06
CA LEU A 170 5.59 23.90 0.14
C LEU A 170 5.13 24.41 -1.23
N GLY A 171 3.82 24.38 -1.53
CA GLY A 171 3.30 24.73 -2.85
C GLY A 171 3.78 23.81 -3.97
N LEU A 172 3.99 22.52 -3.68
CA LEU A 172 4.44 21.53 -4.66
C LEU A 172 3.27 21.13 -5.57
N ASN A 173 3.41 21.32 -6.87
CA ASN A 173 2.43 20.92 -7.88
C ASN A 173 2.69 19.50 -8.37
N LEU A 174 1.60 18.76 -8.64
CA LEU A 174 1.62 17.45 -9.27
C LEU A 174 1.62 17.61 -10.79
N GLU A 175 2.67 17.11 -11.43
CA GLU A 175 2.77 17.06 -12.88
C GLU A 175 1.93 15.88 -13.43
N ILE A 176 0.98 16.17 -14.33
CA ILE A 176 0.07 15.16 -14.91
C ILE A 176 0.48 14.92 -16.36
N ALA A 177 0.83 13.67 -16.68
CA ALA A 177 1.12 13.27 -18.05
C ALA A 177 -0.14 13.30 -18.92
N PRO A 178 -0.04 13.47 -20.25
CA PRO A 178 -1.20 13.31 -21.14
C PRO A 178 -1.80 11.89 -21.04
N PRO A 179 -3.12 11.73 -21.14
CA PRO A 179 -3.74 10.41 -21.22
C PRO A 179 -3.37 9.71 -22.53
N LEU A 180 -3.24 8.38 -22.50
CA LEU A 180 -2.82 7.54 -23.63
C LEU A 180 -3.86 7.45 -24.74
N SER A 181 -5.12 7.18 -24.38
CA SER A 181 -6.22 6.99 -25.34
C SER A 181 -7.58 7.05 -24.65
N ILE A 182 -8.64 7.12 -25.47
CA ILE A 182 -10.02 6.88 -25.06
C ILE A 182 -10.23 5.36 -25.00
N SER A 183 -10.92 4.87 -23.96
CA SER A 183 -11.18 3.43 -23.79
C SER A 183 -11.92 2.83 -25.01
N PRO A 184 -11.51 1.63 -25.49
CA PRO A 184 -12.16 0.95 -26.61
C PRO A 184 -13.51 0.31 -26.26
N ASP A 185 -13.93 0.35 -24.99
CA ASP A 185 -15.17 -0.26 -24.48
C ASP A 185 -16.45 0.56 -24.79
N GLY A 186 -16.33 1.63 -25.57
CA GLY A 186 -17.45 2.48 -25.97
C GLY A 186 -17.84 3.55 -24.94
N VAL A 187 -17.12 3.63 -23.81
CA VAL A 187 -17.28 4.70 -22.82
C VAL A 187 -16.05 5.59 -22.85
N ALA A 188 -16.24 6.87 -23.20
CA ALA A 188 -15.13 7.81 -23.21
C ALA A 188 -14.62 8.04 -21.78
N SER A 189 -13.43 7.55 -21.48
CA SER A 189 -12.73 7.74 -20.22
C SER A 189 -11.25 8.05 -20.47
N PHE A 190 -10.64 8.83 -19.58
CA PHE A 190 -9.21 9.07 -19.62
C PHE A 190 -8.47 7.86 -19.07
N LYS A 191 -7.43 7.44 -19.80
CA LYS A 191 -6.56 6.34 -19.38
C LYS A 191 -5.11 6.82 -19.33
N TRP A 192 -4.47 6.61 -18.20
CA TRP A 192 -3.03 6.82 -18.03
C TRP A 192 -2.29 5.49 -17.94
N GLU A 193 -0.98 5.53 -18.10
CA GLU A 193 -0.14 4.36 -17.80
C GLU A 193 -0.15 4.08 -16.30
N ASN A 194 -0.14 2.78 -15.95
CA ASN A 194 -0.12 2.31 -14.56
C ASN A 194 1.23 2.56 -13.86
N ASP A 195 2.18 3.19 -14.54
CA ASP A 195 3.49 3.59 -14.03
C ASP A 195 3.75 5.09 -14.17
N GLY A 196 2.70 5.88 -14.42
CA GLY A 196 2.79 7.31 -14.65
C GLY A 196 3.35 8.11 -13.46
N ILE A 197 3.95 9.25 -13.78
CA ILE A 197 4.60 10.15 -12.80
C ILE A 197 3.64 10.75 -11.75
N HIS A 198 2.33 10.67 -11.98
CA HIS A 198 1.28 11.25 -11.16
C HIS A 198 0.76 10.31 -10.07
N LEU A 199 1.24 9.05 -10.04
CA LEU A 199 0.98 8.13 -8.92
C LEU A 199 1.59 8.70 -7.65
N GLU A 200 0.84 8.69 -6.54
CA GLU A 200 1.22 9.46 -5.36
C GLU A 200 2.47 8.94 -4.68
N ASP A 201 2.67 7.62 -4.65
CA ASP A 201 3.84 7.01 -4.04
C ASP A 201 5.10 7.29 -4.84
N PHE A 202 5.01 7.17 -6.16
CA PHE A 202 6.08 7.53 -7.08
C PHE A 202 6.40 9.04 -7.02
N TRP A 203 5.38 9.89 -6.97
CA TRP A 203 5.58 11.32 -6.89
C TRP A 203 6.23 11.74 -5.57
N LEU A 204 5.75 11.21 -4.43
CA LEU A 204 6.32 11.49 -3.11
C LEU A 204 7.73 10.93 -2.96
N CYS A 205 7.92 9.65 -3.27
CA CYS A 205 9.19 8.96 -3.04
C CYS A 205 10.23 9.22 -4.14
N GLY A 206 9.81 9.77 -5.29
CA GLY A 206 10.64 10.02 -6.45
C GLY A 206 10.68 11.47 -6.85
N TYR A 207 9.63 11.92 -7.53
CA TYR A 207 9.64 13.21 -8.22
C TYR A 207 9.87 14.41 -7.30
N LYS A 208 9.28 14.39 -6.09
CA LYS A 208 9.46 15.43 -5.06
C LYS A 208 10.31 15.00 -3.87
N ARG A 209 11.02 13.86 -3.99
CA ARG A 209 11.76 13.28 -2.87
C ARG A 209 12.76 14.27 -2.29
N VAL A 210 13.56 14.91 -3.15
CA VAL A 210 14.64 15.82 -2.74
C VAL A 210 14.07 17.05 -2.05
N GLU A 211 13.01 17.65 -2.58
CA GLU A 211 12.31 18.78 -1.96
C GLU A 211 11.74 18.40 -0.58
N LEU A 212 11.13 17.21 -0.47
CA LEU A 212 10.58 16.69 0.79
C LEU A 212 11.68 16.39 1.81
N GLU A 213 12.78 15.76 1.41
CA GLU A 213 13.93 15.49 2.29
C GLU A 213 14.59 16.79 2.78
N ASN A 214 14.70 17.80 1.91
CA ASN A 214 15.17 19.13 2.28
C ASN A 214 14.21 19.84 3.26
N TYR A 215 12.91 19.53 3.20
CA TYR A 215 11.92 19.93 4.21
C TYR A 215 11.98 19.09 5.50
N GLY A 216 12.87 18.10 5.55
CA GLY A 216 13.10 17.22 6.67
C GLY A 216 12.11 16.06 6.76
N ILE A 217 11.48 15.66 5.66
CA ILE A 217 10.73 14.39 5.57
C ILE A 217 11.72 13.23 5.57
N ARG A 218 11.41 12.19 6.32
CA ARG A 218 12.22 10.96 6.42
C ARG A 218 11.50 9.78 5.80
N PHE A 219 12.03 9.25 4.70
CA PHE A 219 11.57 7.98 4.14
C PHE A 219 12.29 6.82 4.83
N ALA A 220 11.57 5.75 5.17
CA ALA A 220 12.16 4.58 5.80
C ALA A 220 13.18 3.88 4.90
N PRO A 221 14.26 3.30 5.47
CA PRO A 221 15.18 2.47 4.71
C PRO A 221 14.49 1.18 4.25
N GLN A 222 14.90 0.66 3.10
CA GLN A 222 14.22 -0.46 2.45
C GLN A 222 14.22 -1.75 3.27
N LYS A 223 15.30 -2.01 4.00
CA LYS A 223 15.35 -3.17 4.90
C LYS A 223 14.27 -3.10 5.99
N LEU A 224 13.96 -1.90 6.51
CA LEU A 224 12.88 -1.72 7.47
C LEU A 224 11.51 -1.86 6.80
N ALA A 225 11.35 -1.29 5.62
CA ALA A 225 10.16 -1.46 4.78
C ALA A 225 9.85 -2.95 4.50
N GLY A 226 10.87 -3.79 4.32
CA GLY A 226 10.73 -5.24 4.15
C GLY A 226 10.11 -5.97 5.35
N TYR A 227 10.23 -5.44 6.58
CA TYR A 227 9.52 -5.94 7.76
C TYR A 227 8.14 -5.28 7.94
N PHE A 228 7.95 -4.09 7.40
CA PHE A 228 6.65 -3.41 7.45
C PHE A 228 5.64 -4.10 6.53
N ALA A 229 6.00 -4.35 5.28
CA ALA A 229 5.07 -4.91 4.30
C ALA A 229 5.73 -5.71 3.18
N THR A 230 4.94 -6.64 2.62
CA THR A 230 5.25 -7.29 1.35
C THR A 230 4.35 -6.74 0.24
N ASP A 231 4.95 -6.41 -0.90
CA ASP A 231 4.22 -6.19 -2.17
C ASP A 231 4.29 -7.49 -2.99
N ARG A 232 5.53 -7.96 -3.18
CA ARG A 232 5.88 -9.32 -3.57
C ARG A 232 6.81 -9.89 -2.50
N THR A 233 6.82 -11.21 -2.35
CA THR A 233 7.68 -11.91 -1.37
C THR A 233 9.16 -11.98 -1.77
N TYR A 234 9.50 -11.59 -3.01
CA TYR A 234 10.86 -11.71 -3.53
C TYR A 234 11.87 -10.78 -2.86
N TYR A 235 11.45 -9.59 -2.43
CA TYR A 235 12.30 -8.69 -1.63
C TYR A 235 12.73 -9.40 -0.34
N GLN A 236 11.76 -9.91 0.41
CA GLN A 236 12.00 -10.62 1.66
C GLN A 236 12.93 -11.83 1.45
N PHE A 237 12.69 -12.60 0.39
CA PHE A 237 13.55 -13.73 0.02
C PHE A 237 15.00 -13.31 -0.21
N LYS A 238 15.25 -12.28 -1.04
CA LYS A 238 16.63 -11.80 -1.34
C LYS A 238 17.34 -11.26 -0.10
N HIS A 239 16.61 -10.57 0.77
CA HIS A 239 17.17 -9.95 1.97
C HIS A 239 17.15 -10.86 3.21
N GLY A 240 16.72 -12.12 3.09
CA GLY A 240 16.66 -13.08 4.19
C GLY A 240 15.72 -12.64 5.31
N ILE A 241 14.64 -11.93 4.98
CA ILE A 241 13.59 -11.51 5.93
C ILE A 241 12.55 -12.64 6.00
N PRO A 242 12.36 -13.31 7.13
CA PRO A 242 11.34 -14.35 7.27
C PRO A 242 9.93 -13.77 7.09
N LEU A 243 9.04 -14.43 6.36
CA LEU A 243 7.70 -13.89 6.10
C LEU A 243 6.85 -13.79 7.38
N ASN A 244 7.13 -14.60 8.38
CA ASN A 244 6.50 -14.52 9.71
C ASN A 244 7.00 -13.33 10.55
N GLU A 245 7.99 -12.57 10.09
CA GLU A 245 8.46 -11.33 10.73
C GLU A 245 7.94 -10.06 10.04
N VAL A 246 7.13 -10.21 8.98
CA VAL A 246 6.56 -9.09 8.22
C VAL A 246 5.20 -8.71 8.81
N MET A 247 4.90 -7.43 8.99
CA MET A 247 3.64 -6.98 9.62
C MET A 247 2.42 -7.07 8.69
N GLY A 248 2.49 -6.49 7.50
CA GLY A 248 1.38 -6.41 6.56
C GLY A 248 1.77 -6.69 5.12
N GLY A 249 0.91 -6.27 4.20
CA GLY A 249 1.22 -6.33 2.78
C GLY A 249 0.22 -5.57 1.93
N HIS A 250 0.64 -5.27 0.70
CA HIS A 250 -0.20 -4.82 -0.40
C HIS A 250 -0.11 -5.90 -1.48
N PHE A 251 -1.15 -6.70 -1.66
CA PHE A 251 -1.03 -7.97 -2.38
C PHE A 251 -1.34 -7.87 -3.87
N GLY A 252 -1.46 -6.64 -4.38
CA GLY A 252 -2.05 -6.34 -5.68
C GLY A 252 -3.51 -6.80 -5.74
N THR A 253 -4.26 -6.30 -6.72
CA THR A 253 -5.70 -6.62 -6.91
C THR A 253 -6.03 -8.12 -7.07
N ASP A 254 -5.00 -8.98 -7.05
CA ASP A 254 -5.05 -10.43 -7.05
C ASP A 254 -5.61 -11.01 -5.73
N ILE A 255 -5.34 -10.37 -4.57
CA ILE A 255 -5.76 -10.87 -3.25
C ILE A 255 -6.45 -9.73 -2.47
N ILE A 256 -7.72 -9.93 -2.14
CA ILE A 256 -8.53 -8.98 -1.36
C ILE A 256 -9.17 -9.68 -0.16
N LEU A 257 -9.73 -8.89 0.76
CA LEU A 257 -10.59 -9.41 1.81
C LEU A 257 -12.06 -9.41 1.35
N ASN A 258 -12.73 -10.56 1.51
CA ASN A 258 -14.18 -10.73 1.39
C ASN A 258 -14.87 -10.92 2.76
N GLY A 259 -14.09 -10.78 3.83
CA GLY A 259 -14.48 -10.82 5.22
C GLY A 259 -13.26 -10.50 6.06
N VAL A 260 -13.42 -10.21 7.35
CA VAL A 260 -12.31 -9.76 8.22
C VAL A 260 -11.14 -10.76 8.24
N ASN A 261 -11.41 -12.06 8.16
CA ASN A 261 -10.40 -13.12 8.06
C ASN A 261 -10.55 -13.97 6.79
N ASP A 262 -11.32 -13.50 5.80
CA ASP A 262 -11.63 -14.26 4.60
C ASP A 262 -10.94 -13.61 3.39
N ILE A 263 -9.92 -14.28 2.89
CA ILE A 263 -9.19 -13.87 1.70
C ILE A 263 -9.90 -14.40 0.47
N TYR A 264 -10.07 -13.54 -0.54
CA TYR A 264 -10.52 -13.91 -1.87
C TYR A 264 -9.42 -13.66 -2.90
N MET A 265 -9.05 -14.71 -3.63
CA MET A 265 -8.09 -14.64 -4.73
C MET A 265 -8.83 -14.40 -6.04
N LYS A 266 -8.73 -13.17 -6.55
CA LYS A 266 -9.40 -12.73 -7.78
C LYS A 266 -8.72 -13.28 -9.03
N ASN A 267 -7.39 -13.28 -9.06
CA ASN A 267 -6.60 -13.66 -10.23
C ASN A 267 -5.70 -14.88 -9.93
N PRO A 268 -5.30 -15.63 -10.96
CA PRO A 268 -4.37 -16.73 -10.80
C PRO A 268 -2.97 -16.25 -10.40
N LEU A 269 -2.44 -16.80 -9.31
CA LEU A 269 -1.03 -16.67 -8.96
C LEU A 269 -0.21 -17.77 -9.64
N ILE A 270 1.04 -17.48 -9.96
CA ILE A 270 1.93 -18.42 -10.64
C ILE A 270 2.39 -19.50 -9.65
N PHE A 271 1.60 -20.56 -9.52
CA PHE A 271 1.97 -21.80 -8.84
C PHE A 271 1.96 -22.97 -9.82
N ILE A 272 2.75 -24.00 -9.52
CA ILE A 272 2.82 -25.21 -10.35
C ILE A 272 1.48 -25.95 -10.27
N ASN A 273 0.95 -26.14 -9.06
CA ASN A 273 -0.33 -26.78 -8.77
C ASN A 273 -0.89 -26.34 -7.41
N TYR A 274 -2.13 -26.76 -7.11
CA TYR A 274 -2.80 -26.44 -5.83
C TYR A 274 -1.98 -26.84 -4.60
N THR A 275 -1.38 -28.04 -4.59
CA THR A 275 -0.55 -28.55 -3.49
C THR A 275 0.66 -27.65 -3.22
N SER A 276 1.33 -27.17 -4.27
CA SER A 276 2.46 -26.24 -4.14
C SER A 276 2.06 -24.89 -3.57
N MET A 277 0.87 -24.40 -3.93
CA MET A 277 0.34 -23.14 -3.42
C MET A 277 0.04 -23.24 -1.93
N ILE A 278 -0.77 -24.20 -1.51
CA ILE A 278 -1.18 -24.34 -0.10
C ILE A 278 0.00 -24.63 0.82
N ASN A 279 1.07 -25.27 0.34
CA ASN A 279 2.27 -25.57 1.12
C ASN A 279 3.33 -24.46 1.09
N SER A 280 3.14 -23.41 0.29
CA SER A 280 4.07 -22.28 0.29
C SER A 280 4.05 -21.55 1.63
N GLU A 281 5.19 -20.99 2.04
CA GLU A 281 5.32 -20.23 3.29
C GLU A 281 4.31 -19.08 3.37
N PHE A 282 4.06 -18.42 2.24
CA PHE A 282 3.10 -17.33 2.09
C PHE A 282 1.68 -17.73 2.49
N PHE A 283 1.15 -18.83 1.93
CA PHE A 283 -0.20 -19.30 2.25
C PHE A 283 -0.29 -19.96 3.63
N GLN A 284 0.73 -20.73 4.01
CA GLN A 284 0.82 -21.34 5.34
C GLN A 284 0.82 -20.29 6.47
N ARG A 285 1.38 -19.11 6.22
CA ARG A 285 1.32 -17.98 7.15
C ARG A 285 -0.12 -17.54 7.40
N PHE A 286 -0.92 -17.34 6.36
CA PHE A 286 -2.33 -16.95 6.51
C PHE A 286 -3.13 -18.00 7.27
N PHE A 287 -2.96 -19.29 6.97
CA PHE A 287 -3.66 -20.35 7.72
C PHE A 287 -3.30 -20.37 9.21
N ARG A 288 -2.01 -20.19 9.57
CA ARG A 288 -1.58 -20.12 10.98
C ARG A 288 -2.20 -18.93 11.73
N LEU A 289 -2.49 -17.84 11.01
CA LEU A 289 -3.11 -16.63 11.56
C LEU A 289 -4.65 -16.70 11.52
N GLY A 290 -5.23 -17.84 11.13
CA GLY A 290 -6.67 -18.07 11.17
C GLY A 290 -7.44 -17.50 9.98
N TYR A 291 -6.77 -17.21 8.86
CA TYR A 291 -7.45 -16.80 7.64
C TYR A 291 -8.04 -18.00 6.90
N ASN A 292 -9.22 -17.81 6.33
CA ASN A 292 -9.77 -18.67 5.28
C ASN A 292 -9.38 -18.11 3.91
N ILE A 293 -9.18 -18.99 2.94
CA ILE A 293 -8.77 -18.59 1.59
C ILE A 293 -9.73 -19.19 0.58
N GLN A 294 -10.41 -18.31 -0.14
CA GLN A 294 -11.32 -18.63 -1.22
C GLN A 294 -10.64 -18.32 -2.55
N ILE A 295 -10.78 -19.26 -3.49
CA ILE A 295 -10.18 -19.18 -4.83
C ILE A 295 -11.33 -19.24 -5.83
N SER A 296 -11.29 -18.41 -6.87
CA SER A 296 -12.27 -18.49 -7.95
C SER A 296 -12.31 -19.91 -8.55
N ASN A 297 -13.50 -20.40 -8.91
CA ASN A 297 -13.67 -21.76 -9.45
C ASN A 297 -12.83 -21.97 -10.72
N GLU A 298 -12.72 -20.94 -11.56
CA GLU A 298 -11.88 -20.95 -12.76
C GLU A 298 -10.40 -21.20 -12.41
N HIS A 299 -9.86 -20.45 -11.45
CA HIS A 299 -8.48 -20.60 -11.02
C HIS A 299 -8.25 -21.94 -10.29
N LEU A 300 -9.19 -22.39 -9.46
CA LEU A 300 -9.12 -23.68 -8.80
C LEU A 300 -9.06 -24.83 -9.82
N ASN A 301 -9.87 -24.78 -10.87
CA ASN A 301 -9.86 -25.76 -11.95
C ASN A 301 -8.52 -25.75 -12.71
N TYR A 302 -7.98 -24.56 -13.00
CA TYR A 302 -6.65 -24.42 -13.60
C TYR A 302 -5.55 -25.04 -12.74
N LEU A 303 -5.51 -24.76 -11.43
CA LEU A 303 -4.52 -25.31 -10.51
C LEU A 303 -4.63 -26.83 -10.35
N LYS A 304 -5.84 -27.37 -10.39
CA LYS A 304 -6.11 -28.81 -10.34
C LYS A 304 -5.73 -29.52 -11.65
N SER A 305 -5.89 -28.87 -12.81
CA SER A 305 -5.49 -29.48 -14.09
C SER A 305 -3.97 -29.65 -14.27
N ARG A 306 -3.16 -29.03 -13.41
CA ARG A 306 -1.69 -29.09 -13.43
C ARG A 306 -1.10 -30.05 -12.38
N GLY A 307 -1.94 -30.87 -11.72
CA GLY A 307 -1.56 -31.83 -10.70
C GLY A 307 -2.35 -33.13 -10.80
#